data_AF-A0A2G6KZ35-F1
#
_entry.id   AF-A0A2G6KZ35-F1
#
_cell.length_a   1.000
_cell.length_b   1.000
_cell.length_c   1.000
_cell.angle_alpha   90.00
_cell.angle_beta   90.00
_cell.angle_gamma   90.00
#
_symmetry.space_group_name_H-M   'P 1'
#
loop_
_entity.id
_entity.type
_entity.pdbx_description
1 polymer ?
#
loop_
_entity_poly.entity_id
_entity_poly.type
_entity_poly.pdbx_seq_one_letter_code
_entity_poly.pdbx_strand_id
1 'polypeptide(L)'
;MNIQAHLLVTALLVSPMAFAENVVKVPRERGAVHSEFKTLLRDQIKAFKNGVGRIALTGKSGGDQCRVNFYTNESTTFVTVNVDDGHFYNEFYIDHPTQSFRKILFQNLITREDGVELKVVKRHGGYSIITDGQHLTVSTKSNTGKASTCTFNLAQAHFFEGETE
;
A
#
# COMPACT_ATOMS: atom_id res chain seq x y z
N MET A 1 29.17 15.22 64.66
CA MET A 1 28.90 14.06 63.78
C MET A 1 27.52 14.22 63.19
N ASN A 2 27.42 14.41 61.87
CA ASN A 2 26.19 14.16 61.10
C ASN A 2 26.59 14.00 59.64
N ILE A 3 26.43 12.78 59.12
CA ILE A 3 26.78 12.39 57.75
C ILE A 3 25.49 12.55 56.93
N GLN A 4 25.44 13.55 56.04
CA GLN A 4 24.37 13.62 55.04
C GLN A 4 24.73 12.69 53.88
N ALA A 5 23.95 11.61 53.75
CA ALA A 5 23.99 10.72 52.60
C ALA A 5 23.22 11.38 51.44
N HIS A 6 23.93 11.75 50.37
CA HIS A 6 23.31 12.14 49.12
C HIS A 6 22.99 10.89 48.30
N LEU A 7 21.69 10.60 48.18
CA LEU A 7 21.16 9.57 47.31
C LEU A 7 21.18 10.09 45.86
N LEU A 8 22.05 9.54 45.01
CA LEU A 8 22.08 9.85 43.58
C LEU A 8 21.06 8.97 42.86
N VAL A 9 19.92 9.53 42.45
CA VAL A 9 18.93 8.84 41.62
C VAL A 9 19.31 9.03 40.16
N THR A 10 19.88 8.00 39.54
CA THR A 10 20.08 7.92 38.09
C THR A 10 18.74 7.62 37.41
N ALA A 11 18.13 8.66 36.84
CA ALA A 11 17.01 8.49 35.92
C ALA A 11 17.52 7.82 34.63
N LEU A 12 17.20 6.53 34.46
CA LEU A 12 17.34 5.84 33.18
C LEU A 12 16.33 6.45 32.20
N LEU A 13 16.83 7.31 31.31
CA LEU A 13 16.11 7.75 30.13
C LEU A 13 15.89 6.54 29.23
N VAL A 14 14.68 5.99 29.27
CA VAL A 14 14.20 5.06 28.25
C VAL A 14 13.95 5.89 27.00
N SER A 15 14.95 5.95 26.12
CA SER A 15 14.77 6.50 24.78
C SER A 15 13.72 5.66 24.05
N PRO A 16 12.64 6.25 23.52
CA PRO A 16 11.79 5.50 22.59
C PRO A 16 12.65 5.11 21.39
N MET A 17 12.74 3.81 21.09
CA MET A 17 13.33 3.34 19.85
C MET A 17 12.52 3.95 18.69
N ALA A 18 13.07 4.98 18.06
CA ALA A 18 12.57 5.46 16.79
C ALA A 18 12.98 4.40 15.75
N PHE A 19 12.03 3.57 15.32
CA PHE A 19 12.25 2.61 14.27
C PHE A 19 12.62 3.33 12.98
N ALA A 20 13.69 2.89 12.32
CA ALA A 20 14.23 3.55 11.15
C ALA A 20 13.36 3.24 9.92
N GLU A 21 12.58 4.22 9.46
CA GLU A 21 11.92 4.16 8.15
C GLU A 21 12.91 4.56 7.05
N ASN A 22 13.00 3.78 5.98
CA ASN A 22 13.73 4.18 4.78
C ASN A 22 12.75 4.63 3.71
N VAL A 23 12.88 5.87 3.24
CA VAL A 23 12.01 6.47 2.23
C VAL A 23 12.78 6.68 0.93
N VAL A 24 12.39 5.93 -0.10
CA VAL A 24 12.91 6.07 -1.47
C VAL A 24 11.87 6.79 -2.32
N LYS A 25 12.26 7.86 -3.01
CA LYS A 25 11.38 8.56 -3.95
C LYS A 25 11.31 7.76 -5.25
N VAL A 26 10.09 7.45 -5.70
CA VAL A 26 9.87 6.82 -7.00
C VAL A 26 9.91 7.94 -8.08
N PRO A 27 10.63 7.77 -9.20
CA PRO A 27 10.68 8.77 -10.27
C PRO A 27 9.31 9.04 -10.89
N ARG A 28 9.00 10.31 -11.20
CA ARG A 28 7.75 10.71 -11.90
C ARG A 28 7.85 10.43 -13.40
N GLU A 29 8.06 9.16 -13.72
CA GLU A 29 8.27 8.64 -15.07
C GLU A 29 7.26 7.53 -15.34
N ARG A 30 6.94 7.30 -16.62
CA ARG A 30 5.93 6.31 -17.01
C ARG A 30 6.41 4.91 -16.63
N GLY A 31 5.56 4.16 -15.95
CA GLY A 31 5.83 2.78 -15.55
C GLY A 31 6.65 2.64 -14.26
N ALA A 32 7.15 3.74 -13.68
CA ALA A 32 7.97 3.67 -12.47
C ALA A 32 7.16 3.13 -11.28
N VAL A 33 5.95 3.63 -11.07
CA VAL A 33 5.09 3.18 -9.95
C VAL A 33 4.57 1.77 -10.19
N HIS A 34 4.25 1.44 -11.44
CA HIS A 34 3.84 0.08 -11.83
C HIS A 34 4.96 -0.93 -11.58
N SER A 35 6.20 -0.58 -11.88
CA SER A 35 7.36 -1.45 -11.64
C SER A 35 7.58 -1.75 -10.15
N GLU A 36 7.43 -0.74 -9.30
CA GLU A 36 7.46 -0.94 -7.84
C GLU A 36 6.32 -1.83 -7.36
N PHE A 37 5.10 -1.60 -7.86
CA PHE A 37 3.95 -2.44 -7.54
C PHE A 37 4.16 -3.89 -7.96
N LYS A 38 4.66 -4.14 -9.17
CA LYS A 38 4.96 -5.50 -9.64
C LYS A 38 6.03 -6.18 -8.79
N THR A 39 6.96 -5.41 -8.24
CA THR A 39 7.97 -5.92 -7.31
C THR A 39 7.35 -6.30 -5.97
N LEU A 40 6.43 -5.47 -5.44
CA LEU A 40 5.72 -5.73 -4.19
C LEU A 40 4.85 -6.99 -4.24
N LEU A 41 4.13 -7.20 -5.34
CA LEU A 41 3.27 -8.38 -5.54
C LEU A 41 3.88 -9.42 -6.46
N ARG A 42 5.22 -9.47 -6.54
CA ARG A 42 5.93 -10.33 -7.48
C ARG A 42 5.51 -11.79 -7.38
N ASP A 43 5.33 -12.29 -6.16
CA ASP A 43 5.03 -13.70 -5.96
C ASP A 43 3.58 -14.05 -6.32
N GLN A 44 2.65 -13.11 -6.15
CA GLN A 44 1.28 -13.23 -6.67
C GLN A 44 1.25 -13.13 -8.20
N ILE A 45 2.00 -12.20 -8.80
CA ILE A 45 2.02 -11.98 -10.25
C ILE A 45 2.66 -13.15 -11.00
N LYS A 46 3.63 -13.84 -10.39
CA LYS A 46 4.23 -15.07 -10.94
C LYS A 46 3.22 -16.22 -11.11
N ALA A 47 2.05 -16.15 -10.49
CA ALA A 47 0.97 -17.11 -10.74
C ALA A 47 0.47 -17.01 -12.20
N PHE A 48 0.65 -15.87 -12.85
CA PHE A 48 0.28 -15.67 -14.24
C PHE A 48 1.42 -16.06 -15.20
N LYS A 49 1.11 -16.81 -16.26
CA LYS A 49 2.15 -17.33 -17.18
C LYS A 49 2.86 -16.21 -17.93
N ASN A 50 2.12 -15.17 -18.31
CA ASN A 50 2.63 -13.99 -19.01
C ASN A 50 2.70 -12.74 -18.11
N GLY A 51 2.44 -12.88 -16.80
CA GLY A 51 2.35 -11.74 -15.88
C GLY A 51 1.14 -10.83 -16.12
N VAL A 52 0.12 -11.31 -16.84
CA VAL A 52 -1.12 -10.59 -17.14
C VAL A 52 -2.31 -11.34 -16.54
N GLY A 53 -3.13 -10.64 -15.77
CA GLY A 53 -4.34 -11.21 -15.20
C GLY A 53 -4.89 -10.40 -14.03
N ARG A 54 -5.88 -10.97 -13.37
CA ARG A 54 -6.53 -10.37 -12.22
C ARG A 54 -6.20 -11.09 -10.93
N ILE A 55 -5.72 -10.34 -9.95
CA ILE A 55 -5.61 -10.77 -8.55
C ILE A 55 -6.83 -10.22 -7.81
N ALA A 56 -7.68 -11.11 -7.32
CA ALA A 56 -8.85 -10.75 -6.53
C ALA A 56 -8.66 -11.16 -5.07
N LEU A 57 -8.92 -10.23 -4.16
CA LEU A 57 -8.79 -10.44 -2.73
C LEU A 57 -10.07 -10.01 -2.03
N THR A 58 -10.48 -10.82 -1.06
CA THR A 58 -11.55 -10.48 -0.11
C THR A 58 -10.94 -10.34 1.26
N GLY A 59 -11.29 -9.26 1.95
CA GLY A 59 -10.74 -8.88 3.24
C GLY A 59 -11.72 -8.04 4.03
N LYS A 60 -11.18 -7.19 4.91
CA LYS A 60 -11.97 -6.38 5.83
C LYS A 60 -11.55 -4.91 5.83
N SER A 61 -12.51 -4.03 6.04
CA SER A 61 -12.31 -2.61 6.35
C SER A 61 -13.13 -2.28 7.60
N GLY A 62 -12.48 -2.30 8.78
CA GLY A 62 -13.22 -2.33 10.04
C GLY A 62 -14.06 -3.62 10.15
N GLY A 63 -15.37 -3.50 10.40
CA GLY A 63 -16.29 -4.64 10.44
C GLY A 63 -16.71 -5.16 9.05
N ASP A 64 -16.59 -4.32 8.03
CA ASP A 64 -17.23 -4.51 6.74
C ASP A 64 -16.38 -5.39 5.80
N GLN A 65 -17.04 -6.11 4.90
CA GLN A 65 -16.34 -6.84 3.84
C GLN A 65 -15.72 -5.85 2.85
N CYS A 66 -14.46 -6.06 2.50
CA CYS A 66 -13.80 -5.33 1.44
C CYS A 66 -13.34 -6.27 0.33
N ARG A 67 -13.49 -5.85 -0.92
CA ARG A 67 -12.99 -6.55 -2.11
C ARG A 67 -12.06 -5.64 -2.88
N VAL A 68 -10.90 -6.15 -3.27
CA VAL A 68 -9.99 -5.46 -4.19
C VAL A 68 -9.69 -6.36 -5.38
N ASN A 69 -9.63 -5.76 -6.57
CA ASN A 69 -9.11 -6.41 -7.75
C ASN A 69 -7.94 -5.60 -8.31
N PHE A 70 -6.88 -6.30 -8.67
CA PHE A 70 -5.75 -5.75 -9.41
C PHE A 70 -5.72 -6.41 -10.79
N TYR A 71 -6.11 -5.67 -11.82
CA TYR A 71 -6.04 -6.08 -13.22
C TYR A 71 -4.69 -5.63 -13.75
N THR A 72 -3.70 -6.52 -13.73
CA THR A 72 -2.31 -6.20 -14.05
C THR A 72 -1.95 -6.65 -15.46
N ASN A 73 -1.18 -5.84 -16.17
CA ASN A 73 -0.58 -6.19 -17.44
C ASN A 73 0.87 -5.69 -17.53
N GLU A 74 1.45 -5.69 -18.73
CA GLU A 74 2.83 -5.26 -18.94
C GLU A 74 3.06 -3.78 -18.61
N SER A 75 2.06 -2.92 -18.81
CA SER A 75 2.21 -1.46 -18.80
C SER A 75 1.52 -0.75 -17.64
N THR A 76 0.50 -1.35 -17.03
CA THR A 76 -0.31 -0.71 -15.98
C THR A 76 -0.98 -1.77 -15.09
N THR A 77 -1.46 -1.33 -13.93
CA THR A 77 -2.44 -2.08 -13.14
C THR A 77 -3.65 -1.21 -12.87
N PHE A 78 -4.83 -1.65 -13.32
CA PHE A 78 -6.10 -1.06 -12.92
C PHE A 78 -6.57 -1.67 -11.60
N VAL A 79 -7.04 -0.84 -10.68
CA VAL A 79 -7.43 -1.24 -9.33
C VAL A 79 -8.86 -0.84 -9.08
N THR A 80 -9.65 -1.78 -8.55
CA THR A 80 -10.99 -1.50 -8.00
C THR A 80 -11.01 -1.88 -6.53
N VAL A 81 -11.59 -1.03 -5.69
CA VAL A 81 -11.77 -1.27 -4.26
C VAL A 81 -13.25 -1.03 -3.94
N ASN A 82 -13.89 -2.02 -3.32
CA ASN A 82 -15.27 -1.95 -2.87
C ASN A 82 -15.36 -2.35 -1.39
N VAL A 83 -16.05 -1.55 -0.57
CA VAL A 83 -16.43 -1.91 0.81
C VAL A 83 -17.94 -2.02 0.91
N ASP A 84 -18.39 -3.13 1.48
CA ASP A 84 -19.79 -3.46 1.77
C ASP A 84 -20.71 -3.31 0.55
N ASP A 85 -20.27 -3.84 -0.60
CA ASP A 85 -21.01 -3.89 -1.86
C ASP A 85 -21.73 -2.57 -2.25
N GLY A 86 -21.08 -1.43 -2.01
CA GLY A 86 -21.55 -0.12 -2.48
C GLY A 86 -21.43 1.05 -1.50
N HIS A 87 -21.13 0.80 -0.22
CA HIS A 87 -20.93 1.88 0.76
C HIS A 87 -19.67 2.72 0.49
N PHE A 88 -18.68 2.11 -0.14
CA PHE A 88 -17.51 2.76 -0.71
C PHE A 88 -17.07 2.04 -1.99
N TYR A 89 -16.90 2.79 -3.07
CA TYR A 89 -16.27 2.30 -4.29
C TYR A 89 -15.23 3.30 -4.77
N ASN A 90 -14.08 2.78 -5.20
CA ASN A 90 -13.02 3.59 -5.79
C ASN A 90 -12.28 2.78 -6.85
N GLU A 91 -11.88 3.44 -7.92
CA GLU A 91 -11.11 2.84 -9.00
C GLU A 91 -10.00 3.79 -9.45
N PHE A 92 -8.84 3.23 -9.77
CA PHE A 92 -7.68 4.01 -10.19
C PHE A 92 -6.64 3.12 -10.87
N TYR A 93 -5.79 3.75 -11.66
CA TYR A 93 -4.59 3.12 -12.18
C TYR A 93 -3.39 3.30 -11.25
N ILE A 94 -2.64 2.21 -11.07
CA ILE A 94 -1.24 2.22 -10.65
C ILE A 94 -0.41 2.42 -11.91
N ASP A 95 -0.11 3.70 -12.17
CA ASP A 95 0.52 4.15 -13.41
C ASP A 95 -0.37 3.93 -14.65
N HIS A 96 -0.42 4.87 -15.58
CA HIS A 96 -1.11 4.65 -16.86
C HIS A 96 -0.29 5.33 -17.96
N PRO A 97 -0.11 4.74 -19.15
CA PRO A 97 0.78 5.28 -20.19
C PRO A 97 0.46 6.73 -20.59
N THR A 98 -0.80 7.14 -20.47
CA THR A 98 -1.28 8.50 -20.77
C THR A 98 -1.50 9.37 -19.53
N GLN A 99 -1.15 8.89 -18.33
CA GLN A 99 -1.36 9.61 -17.08
C GLN A 99 -0.55 10.92 -17.05
N SER A 100 -1.19 11.98 -16.58
CA SER A 100 -0.50 13.23 -16.28
C SER A 100 0.05 13.23 -14.85
N PHE A 101 1.35 13.47 -14.69
CA PHE A 101 1.99 13.64 -13.39
C PHE A 101 1.67 14.96 -12.69
N ARG A 102 0.97 15.91 -13.36
CA ARG A 102 0.65 17.23 -12.81
C ARG A 102 -0.14 17.18 -11.49
N LYS A 103 -0.92 16.11 -11.29
CA LYS A 103 -1.73 15.91 -10.09
C LYS A 103 -0.97 15.17 -8.97
N ILE A 104 0.20 14.59 -9.25
CA ILE A 104 1.00 13.83 -8.28
C ILE A 104 1.82 14.78 -7.41
N LEU A 105 1.62 14.71 -6.10
CA LEU A 105 2.40 15.44 -5.11
C LEU A 105 3.63 14.63 -4.69
N PHE A 106 3.44 13.36 -4.36
CA PHE A 106 4.52 12.46 -3.92
C PHE A 106 4.26 11.04 -4.38
N GLN A 107 5.33 10.30 -4.65
CA GLN A 107 5.32 8.88 -4.94
C GLN A 107 6.57 8.27 -4.31
N ASN A 108 6.38 7.43 -3.28
CA ASN A 108 7.45 6.91 -2.46
C ASN A 108 7.29 5.40 -2.28
N LEU A 109 8.42 4.72 -2.19
CA LEU A 109 8.56 3.39 -1.63
C LEU A 109 9.13 3.56 -0.22
N ILE A 110 8.42 3.07 0.79
CA ILE A 110 8.81 3.23 2.19
C ILE A 110 8.99 1.85 2.80
N THR A 111 10.20 1.54 3.26
CA THR A 111 10.51 0.29 3.96
C THR A 111 10.43 0.53 5.47
N ARG A 112 9.68 -0.34 6.15
CA ARG A 112 9.45 -0.34 7.59
C ARG A 112 9.58 -1.77 8.14
N GLU A 113 9.47 -1.92 9.46
CA GLU A 113 9.47 -3.26 10.09
C GLU A 113 8.25 -4.10 9.71
N ASP A 114 7.09 -3.45 9.50
CA ASP A 114 5.83 -4.08 9.12
C ASP A 114 5.68 -4.29 7.60
N GLY A 115 6.75 -4.08 6.84
CA GLY A 115 6.82 -4.37 5.41
C GLY A 115 7.18 -3.16 4.56
N VAL A 116 6.69 -3.18 3.32
CA VAL A 116 7.00 -2.16 2.32
C VAL A 116 5.71 -1.47 1.86
N GLU A 117 5.70 -0.14 1.90
CA GLU A 117 4.61 0.72 1.46
C GLU A 117 4.95 1.39 0.11
N LEU A 118 4.11 1.17 -0.91
CA LEU A 118 4.03 2.03 -2.07
C LEU A 118 2.97 3.10 -1.84
N LYS A 119 3.40 4.36 -1.72
CA LYS A 119 2.52 5.50 -1.41
C LYS A 119 2.49 6.50 -2.54
N VAL A 120 1.29 6.81 -3.04
CA VAL A 120 1.08 7.87 -4.04
C VAL A 120 0.07 8.89 -3.52
N VAL A 121 0.56 10.11 -3.30
CA VAL A 121 -0.26 11.24 -2.85
C VAL A 121 -0.56 12.14 -4.05
N LYS A 122 -1.83 12.46 -4.25
CA LYS A 122 -2.32 13.33 -5.32
C LYS A 122 -2.88 14.62 -4.73
N ARG A 123 -3.00 15.68 -5.53
CA ARG A 123 -3.62 16.96 -5.11
C ARG A 123 -5.02 16.74 -4.55
N HIS A 124 -5.74 15.79 -5.14
CA HIS A 124 -7.05 15.36 -4.67
C HIS A 124 -7.02 13.83 -4.56
N GLY A 125 -6.86 13.36 -3.32
CA GLY A 125 -6.82 11.93 -2.99
C GLY A 125 -5.43 11.28 -3.03
N GLY A 126 -5.41 9.96 -3.17
CA GLY A 126 -4.20 9.16 -3.18
C GLY A 126 -4.48 7.72 -2.79
N TYR A 127 -3.43 6.91 -2.81
CA TYR A 127 -3.47 5.55 -2.35
C TYR A 127 -2.16 5.14 -1.69
N SER A 128 -2.24 4.09 -0.88
CA SER A 128 -1.12 3.42 -0.25
C SER A 128 -1.36 1.92 -0.31
N ILE A 129 -0.35 1.16 -0.69
CA ILE A 129 -0.36 -0.30 -0.76
C ILE A 129 0.81 -0.78 0.10
N ILE A 130 0.51 -1.49 1.18
CA ILE A 130 1.48 -1.99 2.15
C ILE A 130 1.46 -3.51 2.13
N THR A 131 2.62 -4.16 2.07
CA THR A 131 2.72 -5.62 2.15
C THR A 131 3.91 -6.06 2.98
N ASP A 132 3.70 -7.09 3.80
CA ASP A 132 4.73 -7.85 4.51
C ASP A 132 5.03 -9.19 3.79
N GLY A 133 4.38 -9.44 2.64
CA GLY A 133 4.44 -10.69 1.89
C GLY A 133 3.37 -11.72 2.26
N GLN A 134 2.68 -11.56 3.39
CA GLN A 134 1.56 -12.40 3.85
C GLN A 134 0.23 -11.65 3.85
N HIS A 135 0.26 -10.37 4.24
CA HIS A 135 -0.86 -9.46 4.30
C HIS A 135 -0.67 -8.32 3.33
N LEU A 136 -1.77 -7.85 2.78
CA LEU A 136 -1.82 -6.66 1.94
C LEU A 136 -2.77 -5.67 2.58
N THR A 137 -2.34 -4.44 2.75
CA THR A 137 -3.21 -3.33 3.15
C THR A 137 -3.30 -2.33 2.00
N VAL A 138 -4.52 -2.04 1.56
CA VAL A 138 -4.82 -1.05 0.52
C VAL A 138 -5.60 0.08 1.17
N SER A 139 -4.98 1.25 1.23
CA SER A 139 -5.63 2.47 1.67
C SER A 139 -5.89 3.38 0.47
N THR A 140 -7.11 3.89 0.34
CA THR A 140 -7.46 4.83 -0.70
C THR A 140 -8.17 6.04 -0.12
N LYS A 141 -7.91 7.21 -0.69
CA LYS A 141 -8.59 8.46 -0.35
C LYS A 141 -9.12 9.08 -1.64
N SER A 142 -10.44 9.27 -1.73
CA SER A 142 -11.08 9.97 -2.84
C SER A 142 -11.29 11.45 -2.53
N ASN A 143 -11.66 12.23 -3.56
CA ASN A 143 -11.93 13.66 -3.46
C ASN A 143 -13.15 13.98 -2.57
N THR A 144 -14.08 13.04 -2.45
CA THR A 144 -15.37 13.20 -1.76
C THR A 144 -15.32 12.78 -0.29
N GLY A 145 -14.12 12.51 0.24
CA GLY A 145 -13.86 12.56 1.69
C GLY A 145 -13.90 11.23 2.43
N LYS A 146 -14.36 10.14 1.82
CA LYS A 146 -14.23 8.81 2.43
C LYS A 146 -12.87 8.22 2.10
N ALA A 147 -12.07 7.98 3.12
CA ALA A 147 -10.92 7.11 3.03
C ALA A 147 -11.38 5.71 3.44
N SER A 148 -10.85 4.69 2.78
CA SER A 148 -11.02 3.30 3.18
C SER A 148 -9.66 2.64 3.27
N THR A 149 -9.50 1.80 4.27
CA THR A 149 -8.33 0.96 4.48
C THR A 149 -8.81 -0.47 4.57
N CYS A 150 -8.42 -1.27 3.60
CA CYS A 150 -8.75 -2.68 3.54
C CYS A 150 -7.52 -3.53 3.79
N THR A 151 -7.65 -4.56 4.61
CA THR A 151 -6.60 -5.54 4.87
C THR A 151 -7.02 -6.91 4.35
N PHE A 152 -6.09 -7.59 3.70
CA PHE A 152 -6.27 -8.86 3.02
C PHE A 152 -5.19 -9.85 3.41
N ASN A 153 -5.51 -11.14 3.41
CA ASN A 153 -4.52 -12.21 3.46
C ASN A 153 -4.18 -12.63 2.03
N LEU A 154 -2.91 -12.51 1.64
CA LEU A 154 -2.43 -12.83 0.30
C LEU A 154 -2.55 -14.33 -0.04
N ALA A 155 -2.59 -15.21 0.94
CA ALA A 155 -2.84 -16.64 0.72
C ALA A 155 -4.29 -16.93 0.28
N GLN A 156 -5.20 -15.96 0.46
CA GLN A 156 -6.60 -16.05 0.01
C GLN A 156 -6.80 -15.35 -1.35
N ALA A 157 -5.73 -15.01 -2.05
CA ALA A 157 -5.80 -14.45 -3.40
C ALA A 157 -6.42 -15.45 -4.37
N HIS A 158 -7.38 -14.97 -5.16
CA HIS A 158 -7.90 -15.69 -6.32
C HIS A 158 -7.30 -15.09 -7.59
N PHE A 159 -6.82 -15.97 -8.47
CA PHE A 159 -6.07 -15.60 -9.67
C PHE A 159 -6.89 -15.94 -10.92
N PHE A 160 -7.00 -14.99 -11.84
CA PHE A 160 -7.69 -15.15 -13.11
C PHE A 160 -6.75 -14.77 -14.25
N GLU A 161 -6.22 -15.78 -14.94
CA GLU A 161 -5.26 -15.62 -16.04
C GLU A 161 -5.89 -14.82 -17.20
N GLY A 162 -5.18 -13.80 -17.69
CA GLY A 162 -5.57 -13.05 -18.89
C GLY A 162 -6.75 -12.09 -18.72
N GLU A 163 -7.40 -12.04 -17.56
CA GLU A 163 -8.44 -11.03 -17.28
C GLU A 163 -7.81 -9.65 -17.05
N THR A 164 -8.09 -8.71 -17.94
CA THR A 164 -7.71 -7.30 -17.83
C THR A 164 -8.95 -6.40 -17.91
N GLU A 165 -8.80 -5.12 -17.54
CA GLU A 165 -9.78 -4.08 -17.88
C GLU A 165 -9.89 -3.89 -19.40
#